data_AF-A0A0V0V880-F1
#
_entry.id   AF-A0A0V0V880-F1
#
_cell.length_a   1.000
_cell.length_b   1.000
_cell.length_c   1.000
_cell.angle_alpha   90.00
_cell.angle_beta   90.00
_cell.angle_gamma   90.00
#
_symmetry.space_group_name_H-M   'P 1'
#
loop_
_entity.id
_entity.type
_entity.pdbx_description
1 polymer ?
#
loop_
_entity_poly.entity_id
_entity_poly.type
_entity_poly.pdbx_seq_one_letter_code
_entity_poly.pdbx_strand_id
1 'polypeptide(L)'
;MSGVVFCVLSIFAVLSLRDLRYSDANLKQENMHPDEDEPKRASGKMAPQTITFLYWYTYIILFVFLFISDIDRYKQAFEDYARLIQSQFPGVVVKGETYPPPPYKATVAEVIRALKIVLILCILFEVDLAFLLNISIPPIYVWAMQNKVSACLMLFFMSTAIENYLLSTGAFEIFMNDIPLWSKLDVGRIPQITELFGIINAHLNLSYTLS
;
A
#
# COMPACT_ATOMS: atom_id res chain seq x y z
N MET A 1 -10.50 9.09 -2.68
CA MET A 1 -9.24 9.39 -1.97
C MET A 1 -9.47 10.41 -0.86
N SER A 2 -9.17 10.12 0.41
CA SER A 2 -9.25 11.14 1.46
C SER A 2 -8.00 12.03 1.40
N GLY A 3 -8.17 13.35 1.50
CA GLY A 3 -7.05 14.32 1.52
C GLY A 3 -6.02 14.05 2.63
N VAL A 4 -6.38 13.21 3.60
CA VAL A 4 -5.51 12.72 4.67
C VAL A 4 -4.29 11.98 4.11
N VAL A 5 -4.45 11.12 3.11
CA VAL A 5 -3.33 10.36 2.53
C VAL A 5 -2.32 11.31 1.87
N PHE A 6 -2.80 12.34 1.19
CA PHE A 6 -1.94 13.32 0.52
C PHE A 6 -1.19 14.20 1.53
N CYS A 7 -1.87 14.65 2.60
CA CYS A 7 -1.24 15.40 3.69
C CYS A 7 -0.19 14.58 4.43
N VAL A 8 -0.44 13.29 4.64
CA VAL A 8 0.51 12.39 5.29
C VAL A 8 1.76 12.22 4.42
N LEU A 9 1.61 11.96 3.12
CA LEU A 9 2.74 11.83 2.19
C LEU A 9 3.55 13.12 2.04
N SER A 10 2.91 14.30 2.06
CA SER A 10 3.61 15.58 1.93
C SER A 10 4.41 15.95 3.19
N ILE A 11 3.86 15.71 4.38
CA ILE A 11 4.59 15.86 5.65
C ILE A 11 5.78 14.88 5.68
N PHE A 12 5.62 13.67 5.15
CA PHE A 12 6.70 12.68 5.08
C PHE A 12 7.82 13.04 4.12
N ALA A 13 7.51 13.64 2.97
CA ALA A 13 8.54 14.17 2.08
C ALA A 13 9.40 15.22 2.81
N VAL A 14 8.77 16.10 3.59
CA VAL A 14 9.46 17.13 4.37
C VAL A 14 10.34 16.52 5.48
N LEU A 15 9.84 15.51 6.20
CA LEU A 15 10.59 14.85 7.27
C LEU A 15 11.76 14.02 6.73
N SER A 16 11.59 13.33 5.60
CA SER A 16 12.68 12.56 4.96
C SER A 16 13.76 13.48 4.40
N LEU A 17 13.37 14.63 3.83
CA LEU A 17 14.31 15.67 3.40
C LEU A 17 15.09 16.25 4.59
N ARG A 18 14.45 16.39 5.76
CA ARG A 18 15.10 16.85 6.99
C ARG A 18 16.10 15.82 7.52
N ASP A 19 15.75 14.54 7.49
CA ASP A 19 16.59 13.43 7.96
C ASP A 19 17.85 13.25 7.07
N LEU A 20 17.68 13.31 5.74
CA LEU A 20 18.79 13.35 4.77
C LEU A 20 19.74 14.53 5.03
N ARG A 21 19.17 15.72 5.27
CA ARG A 21 19.95 16.93 5.55
C ARG A 21 20.68 16.87 6.90
N TYR A 22 20.14 16.11 7.85
CA TYR A 22 20.76 15.86 9.15
C TYR A 22 21.90 14.84 9.05
N SER A 23 21.73 13.78 8.26
CA SER A 23 22.77 12.79 7.98
C SER A 23 23.98 13.41 7.27
N ASP A 24 23.76 14.28 6.28
CA ASP A 24 24.84 15.02 5.59
C ASP A 24 25.62 15.95 6.54
N ALA A 25 24.95 16.52 7.54
CA ALA A 25 25.59 17.40 8.52
C ALA A 25 26.53 16.64 9.46
N ASN A 26 26.14 15.44 9.90
CA ASN A 26 26.99 14.58 10.73
C ASN A 26 28.20 14.04 9.96
N LEU A 27 28.02 13.62 8.71
CA LEU A 27 29.14 13.18 7.85
C LEU A 27 30.16 14.30 7.62
N LYS A 28 29.73 15.56 7.55
CA LYS A 28 30.65 16.71 7.43
C LYS A 28 31.41 17.01 8.72
N GLN A 29 30.87 16.68 9.89
CA GLN A 29 31.55 16.87 11.18
C GLN A 29 32.56 15.76 11.45
N GLU A 30 32.24 14.51 11.12
CA GLU A 30 33.14 13.37 11.30
C GLU A 30 34.38 13.46 10.39
N ASN A 31 34.21 13.95 9.15
CA ASN A 31 35.31 14.22 8.22
C ASN A 31 36.09 15.53 8.54
N MET A 32 35.75 16.22 9.64
CA MET A 32 36.46 17.40 10.15
C MET A 32 37.25 17.02 11.41
N HIS A 33 38.00 15.91 11.36
CA HIS A 33 39.09 15.71 12.32
C HIS A 33 40.23 16.67 11.94
N PRO A 34 40.80 17.45 12.89
CA PRO A 34 41.86 18.38 12.56
C PRO A 34 43.18 17.60 12.41
N ASP A 35 43.56 17.28 11.17
CA ASP A 35 44.96 17.05 10.87
C ASP A 35 45.69 18.39 11.06
N GLU A 36 46.47 18.47 12.13
CA GLU A 36 47.41 19.56 12.34
C GLU A 36 48.51 19.51 11.26
N ASP A 37 48.92 20.71 10.82
CA ASP A 37 50.08 21.03 9.97
C ASP A 37 49.93 21.04 8.43
N GLU A 38 49.31 22.10 7.86
CA GLU A 38 49.74 22.65 6.56
C GLU A 38 49.47 24.17 6.41
N PRO A 39 50.36 24.96 5.78
CA PRO A 39 50.27 26.42 5.76
C PRO A 39 49.27 26.94 4.71
N LYS A 40 48.54 27.98 5.12
CA LYS A 40 47.40 28.59 4.44
C LYS A 40 47.75 29.16 3.05
N ARG A 41 47.36 28.46 1.98
CA ARG A 41 47.09 29.07 0.67
C ARG A 41 45.59 29.28 0.51
N ALA A 42 45.17 30.54 0.49
CA ALA A 42 43.78 30.94 0.26
C ALA A 42 43.34 30.54 -1.15
N SER A 43 42.90 29.29 -1.31
CA SER A 43 42.02 28.89 -2.41
C SER A 43 40.61 28.90 -1.83
N GLY A 44 39.70 29.68 -2.42
CA GLY A 44 38.31 29.73 -2.00
C GLY A 44 37.76 28.31 -1.93
N LYS A 45 37.57 27.79 -0.71
CA LYS A 45 36.98 26.47 -0.49
C LYS A 45 35.53 26.55 -0.95
N MET A 46 35.30 26.24 -2.23
CA MET A 46 33.97 25.98 -2.73
C MET A 46 33.43 24.84 -1.89
N ALA A 47 32.37 25.11 -1.12
CA ALA A 47 31.73 24.10 -0.30
C ALA A 47 31.43 22.87 -1.18
N PRO A 48 31.69 21.63 -0.70
CA PRO A 48 31.52 20.44 -1.51
C PRO A 48 30.09 20.40 -2.04
N GLN A 49 29.95 20.47 -3.36
CA GLN A 49 28.67 20.39 -4.05
C GLN A 49 28.31 18.92 -4.16
N THR A 50 27.33 18.48 -3.36
CA THR A 50 26.84 17.11 -3.37
C THR A 50 25.64 17.03 -4.29
N ILE A 51 25.74 16.24 -5.36
CA ILE A 51 24.61 15.95 -6.25
C ILE A 51 24.05 14.59 -5.83
N THR A 52 22.95 14.63 -5.08
CA THR A 52 22.26 13.42 -4.62
C THR A 52 21.14 13.05 -5.59
N PHE A 53 21.28 11.92 -6.29
CA PHE A 53 20.25 11.41 -7.19
C PHE A 53 19.18 10.62 -6.40
N LEU A 54 17.98 11.19 -6.26
CA LEU A 54 16.83 10.59 -5.54
C LEU A 54 16.02 9.59 -6.39
N TYR A 55 16.66 8.89 -7.33
CA TYR A 55 15.97 8.05 -8.31
C TYR A 55 15.15 6.90 -7.69
N TRP A 56 15.57 6.37 -6.54
CA TRP A 56 14.86 5.28 -5.87
C TRP A 56 13.59 5.74 -5.13
N TYR A 57 13.57 6.98 -4.61
CA TYR A 57 12.40 7.55 -3.93
C TYR A 57 11.26 7.85 -4.89
N THR A 58 11.57 8.31 -6.11
CA THR A 58 10.54 8.55 -7.14
C THR A 58 9.87 7.25 -7.56
N TYR A 59 10.61 6.14 -7.73
CA TYR A 59 10.02 4.84 -8.03
C TYR A 59 9.15 4.29 -6.90
N ILE A 60 9.53 4.50 -5.63
CA ILE A 60 8.71 4.09 -4.49
C ILE A 60 7.38 4.86 -4.47
N ILE A 61 7.42 6.18 -4.66
CA ILE A 61 6.20 7.01 -4.71
C ILE A 61 5.32 6.61 -5.91
N LEU A 62 5.92 6.37 -7.07
CA LEU A 62 5.21 5.94 -8.27
C LEU A 62 4.59 4.54 -8.09
N PHE A 63 5.33 3.61 -7.49
CA PHE A 63 4.87 2.25 -7.19
C PHE A 63 3.69 2.26 -6.21
N VAL A 64 3.77 3.05 -5.14
CA VAL A 64 2.67 3.22 -4.17
C VAL A 64 1.45 3.85 -4.84
N PHE A 65 1.63 4.84 -5.72
CA PHE A 65 0.51 5.48 -6.44
C PHE A 65 -0.19 4.50 -7.40
N LEU A 66 0.58 3.71 -8.16
CA LEU A 66 0.04 2.71 -9.10
C LEU A 66 -0.71 1.58 -8.38
N PHE A 67 -0.22 1.11 -7.23
CA PHE A 67 -0.87 0.04 -6.47
C PHE A 67 -2.16 0.49 -5.76
N ILE A 68 -2.31 1.78 -5.41
CA ILE A 68 -3.52 2.28 -4.72
C ILE A 68 -4.66 2.54 -5.72
N SER A 69 -4.35 2.86 -6.98
CA SER A 69 -5.37 3.19 -8.00
C SER A 69 -6.20 2.01 -8.50
N ASP A 70 -5.76 0.76 -8.29
CA ASP A 70 -6.48 -0.43 -8.79
C ASP A 70 -7.75 -0.77 -7.97
N ILE A 71 -7.86 -0.27 -6.73
CA ILE A 71 -8.96 -0.59 -5.81
C ILE A 71 -10.28 0.06 -6.23
N ASP A 72 -10.24 1.23 -6.88
CA ASP A 72 -11.45 2.01 -7.19
C ASP A 72 -12.25 1.44 -8.40
N ARG A 73 -11.68 0.51 -9.18
CA ARG A 73 -12.30 0.03 -10.42
C ARG A 73 -13.57 -0.80 -10.20
N TYR A 74 -13.57 -1.73 -9.25
CA TYR A 74 -14.74 -2.56 -8.96
C TYR A 74 -15.83 -1.79 -8.24
N LYS A 75 -15.44 -0.83 -7.40
CA LYS A 75 -16.39 0.04 -6.72
C LYS A 75 -17.16 0.89 -7.73
N GLN A 76 -16.46 1.47 -8.71
CA GLN A 76 -17.10 2.22 -9.78
C GLN A 76 -18.05 1.34 -10.60
N ALA A 77 -17.62 0.13 -10.97
CA ALA A 77 -18.49 -0.83 -11.64
C ALA A 77 -19.74 -1.14 -10.79
N PHE A 78 -19.59 -1.43 -9.50
CA PHE A 78 -20.72 -1.64 -8.61
C PHE A 78 -21.69 -0.44 -8.59
N GLU A 79 -21.18 0.79 -8.47
CA GLU A 79 -22.00 2.01 -8.44
C GLU A 79 -22.80 2.19 -9.74
N ASP A 80 -22.21 1.88 -10.89
CA ASP A 80 -22.90 1.91 -12.18
C ASP A 80 -24.04 0.88 -12.23
N TYR A 81 -23.77 -0.35 -11.80
CA TYR A 81 -24.77 -1.42 -11.75
C TYR A 81 -25.89 -1.11 -10.77
N ALA A 82 -25.55 -0.60 -9.58
CA ALA A 82 -26.54 -0.26 -8.55
C ALA A 82 -27.53 0.79 -9.06
N ARG A 83 -27.04 1.83 -9.76
CA ARG A 83 -27.89 2.86 -10.37
C ARG A 83 -28.84 2.26 -11.42
N LEU A 84 -28.30 1.43 -12.32
CA LEU A 84 -29.07 0.82 -13.38
C LEU A 84 -30.13 -0.16 -12.86
N ILE A 85 -29.78 -1.01 -11.88
CA ILE A 85 -30.70 -1.96 -11.25
C ILE A 85 -31.81 -1.21 -10.51
N GLN A 86 -31.48 -0.17 -9.72
CA GLN A 86 -32.48 0.62 -9.02
C GLN A 86 -33.46 1.31 -9.98
N SER A 87 -33.00 1.75 -11.16
CA SER A 87 -33.87 2.35 -12.17
C SER A 87 -34.83 1.37 -12.84
N GLN A 88 -34.41 0.12 -13.07
CA GLN A 88 -35.23 -0.90 -13.74
C GLN A 88 -36.10 -1.70 -12.77
N PHE A 89 -35.63 -1.89 -11.53
CA PHE A 89 -36.28 -2.67 -10.50
C PHE A 89 -36.41 -1.85 -9.21
N PRO A 90 -37.35 -0.90 -9.13
CA PRO A 90 -37.47 0.02 -7.99
C PRO A 90 -37.81 -0.66 -6.65
N GLY A 91 -38.30 -1.91 -6.68
CA GLY A 91 -38.54 -2.72 -5.49
C GLY A 91 -37.31 -3.51 -4.98
N VAL A 92 -36.19 -3.50 -5.70
CA VAL A 92 -34.97 -4.26 -5.35
C VAL A 92 -34.00 -3.35 -4.60
N VAL A 93 -33.65 -3.75 -3.38
CA VAL A 93 -32.63 -3.06 -2.56
C VAL A 93 -31.26 -3.59 -2.92
N VAL A 94 -30.41 -2.73 -3.50
CA VAL A 94 -29.02 -3.07 -3.82
C VAL A 94 -28.11 -2.74 -2.65
N LYS A 95 -27.35 -3.72 -2.17
CA LYS A 95 -26.31 -3.55 -1.14
C LYS A 95 -24.94 -3.90 -1.73
N GLY A 96 -23.92 -3.13 -1.36
CA GLY A 96 -22.54 -3.37 -1.75
C GLY A 96 -21.73 -3.87 -0.55
N GLU A 97 -21.06 -5.01 -0.71
CA GLU A 97 -20.21 -5.61 0.32
C GLU A 97 -18.85 -5.99 -0.28
N THR A 98 -17.84 -6.17 0.58
CA THR A 98 -16.51 -6.59 0.14
C THR A 98 -16.45 -8.11 0.14
N TYR A 99 -16.09 -8.70 -1.00
CA TYR A 99 -15.94 -10.15 -1.10
C TYR A 99 -14.79 -10.65 -0.22
N PRO A 100 -15.02 -11.62 0.69
CA PRO A 100 -14.01 -12.05 1.64
C PRO A 100 -12.85 -12.78 0.95
N PRO A 101 -11.59 -12.52 1.33
CA PRO A 101 -10.46 -13.28 0.83
C PRO A 101 -10.44 -14.71 1.37
N PRO A 102 -9.82 -15.66 0.65
CA PRO A 102 -9.62 -17.01 1.14
C PRO A 102 -8.94 -17.02 2.53
N PRO A 103 -9.34 -17.90 3.47
CA PRO A 103 -8.86 -17.86 4.86
C PRO A 103 -7.34 -17.89 5.01
N TYR A 104 -6.64 -18.63 4.15
CA TYR A 104 -5.18 -18.69 4.18
C TYR A 104 -4.54 -17.35 3.80
N LYS A 105 -5.07 -16.64 2.80
CA LYS A 105 -4.58 -15.30 2.42
C LYS A 105 -4.87 -14.28 3.51
N ALA A 106 -6.07 -14.33 4.09
CA ALA A 106 -6.46 -13.46 5.20
C ALA A 106 -5.54 -13.64 6.41
N THR A 107 -5.24 -14.90 6.77
CA THR A 107 -4.35 -15.23 7.89
C THR A 107 -2.93 -14.71 7.63
N VAL A 108 -2.39 -14.91 6.43
CA VAL A 108 -1.05 -14.39 6.07
C VAL A 108 -1.03 -12.87 6.11
N ALA A 109 -2.07 -12.20 5.59
CA ALA A 109 -2.17 -10.74 5.66
C ALA A 109 -2.19 -10.24 7.12
N GLU A 110 -2.89 -10.93 8.02
CA GLU A 110 -2.91 -10.59 9.44
C GLU A 110 -1.54 -10.75 10.10
N VAL A 111 -0.83 -11.85 9.80
CA VAL A 111 0.54 -12.08 10.29
C VAL A 111 1.48 -10.98 9.80
N ILE A 112 1.42 -10.61 8.52
CA ILE A 112 2.23 -9.51 7.96
C ILE A 112 1.90 -8.19 8.67
N ARG A 113 0.60 -7.93 8.92
CA ARG A 113 0.16 -6.72 9.61
C ARG A 113 0.71 -6.64 11.03
N ALA A 114 0.74 -7.74 11.78
CA ALA A 114 1.34 -7.77 13.11
C ALA A 114 2.86 -7.65 13.04
N LEU A 115 3.50 -8.43 12.17
CA LEU A 115 4.96 -8.47 12.01
C LEU A 115 5.54 -7.10 11.62
N LYS A 116 4.88 -6.34 10.74
CA LYS A 116 5.37 -5.01 10.35
C LYS A 116 5.48 -4.06 11.54
N ILE A 117 4.52 -4.11 12.47
CA ILE A 117 4.52 -3.25 13.66
C ILE A 117 5.69 -3.63 14.57
N VAL A 118 5.90 -4.93 14.80
CA VAL A 118 7.04 -5.43 15.59
C VAL A 118 8.36 -4.97 14.99
N LEU A 119 8.54 -5.16 13.68
CA LEU A 119 9.77 -4.78 12.99
C LEU A 119 10.01 -3.26 12.99
N ILE A 120 8.97 -2.45 12.83
CA ILE A 120 9.07 -0.98 12.96
C ILE A 120 9.53 -0.60 14.37
N LEU A 121 8.92 -1.17 15.41
CA LEU A 121 9.32 -0.89 16.80
C LEU A 121 10.77 -1.31 17.05
N CYS A 122 11.21 -2.46 16.54
CA CYS A 122 12.60 -2.88 16.64
C CYS A 122 13.58 -1.89 16.00
N ILE A 123 13.26 -1.35 14.82
CA ILE A 123 14.09 -0.34 14.15
C ILE A 123 14.14 0.96 14.97
N LEU A 124 13.01 1.40 15.52
CA LEU A 124 12.93 2.63 16.31
C LEU A 124 13.68 2.54 17.65
N PHE A 125 13.63 1.37 18.30
CA PHE A 125 14.29 1.12 19.59
C PHE A 125 15.70 0.53 19.47
N GLU A 126 16.25 0.39 18.25
CA GLU A 126 17.57 -0.19 18.01
C GLU A 126 17.74 -1.58 18.64
N VAL A 127 16.69 -2.39 18.65
CA VAL A 127 16.74 -3.74 19.20
C VAL A 127 17.66 -4.58 18.30
N ASP A 128 18.69 -5.20 18.87
CA ASP A 128 19.60 -6.07 18.13
C ASP A 128 18.93 -7.41 17.79
N LEU A 129 18.20 -7.45 16.66
CA LEU A 129 17.60 -8.69 16.16
C LEU A 129 18.65 -9.73 15.76
N ALA A 130 19.85 -9.31 15.35
CA ALA A 130 20.87 -10.24 14.88
C ALA A 130 21.44 -11.06 16.04
N PHE A 131 21.67 -10.39 17.19
CA PHE A 131 21.98 -11.07 18.45
C PHE A 131 20.83 -11.98 18.91
N LEU A 132 19.58 -11.49 18.85
CA LEU A 132 18.41 -12.26 19.31
C LEU A 132 18.14 -13.51 18.45
N LEU A 133 18.35 -13.43 17.14
CA LEU A 133 18.09 -14.50 16.18
C LEU A 133 19.32 -15.35 15.88
N ASN A 134 20.49 -15.00 16.44
CA ASN A 134 21.77 -15.65 16.20
C ASN A 134 22.13 -15.76 14.70
N ILE A 135 21.84 -14.70 13.94
CA ILE A 135 22.11 -14.60 12.50
C ILE A 135 23.17 -13.54 12.22
N SER A 136 23.93 -13.73 11.13
CA SER A 136 24.82 -12.68 10.63
C SER A 136 24.00 -11.46 10.19
N ILE A 137 24.45 -10.27 10.57
CA ILE A 137 23.77 -9.01 10.22
C ILE A 137 23.75 -8.84 8.69
N PRO A 138 22.57 -8.78 8.05
CA PRO A 138 22.51 -8.56 6.61
C PRO A 138 22.74 -7.07 6.28
N PRO A 139 23.29 -6.72 5.10
CA PRO A 139 23.58 -5.33 4.72
C PRO A 139 22.35 -4.40 4.79
N ILE A 140 21.16 -4.93 4.48
CA ILE A 140 19.91 -4.16 4.55
C ILE A 140 19.53 -3.75 5.96
N TYR A 141 19.92 -4.54 6.96
CA TYR A 141 19.70 -4.22 8.37
C TYR A 141 20.61 -3.08 8.83
N VAL A 142 21.90 -3.11 8.45
CA VAL A 142 22.83 -2.01 8.73
C VAL A 142 22.32 -0.70 8.12
N TRP A 143 21.89 -0.75 6.86
CA TRP A 143 21.30 0.40 6.18
C TRP A 143 20.04 0.91 6.90
N ALA A 144 19.18 0.00 7.35
CA ALA A 144 17.94 0.35 8.05
C ALA A 144 18.20 1.05 9.39
N MET A 145 19.22 0.62 10.13
CA MET A 145 19.63 1.27 11.39
C MET A 145 20.24 2.66 11.17
N GLN A 146 20.91 2.89 10.04
CA GLN A 146 21.43 4.21 9.64
C GLN A 146 20.33 5.15 9.12
N ASN A 147 19.26 4.61 8.52
CA ASN A 147 18.20 5.38 7.86
C ASN A 147 16.81 4.99 8.40
N LYS A 148 16.62 5.11 9.72
CA LYS A 148 15.46 4.53 10.44
C LYS A 148 14.11 4.99 9.90
N VAL A 149 13.95 6.29 9.66
CA VAL A 149 12.69 6.86 9.17
C VAL A 149 12.36 6.29 7.79
N SER A 150 13.33 6.34 6.87
CA SER A 150 13.17 5.80 5.51
C SER A 150 12.91 4.29 5.52
N ALA A 151 13.59 3.54 6.38
CA ALA A 151 13.42 2.10 6.50
C ALA A 151 12.03 1.72 7.05
N CYS A 152 11.57 2.40 8.11
CA CYS A 152 10.23 2.17 8.66
C CYS A 152 9.13 2.48 7.65
N LEU A 153 9.30 3.56 6.87
CA LEU A 153 8.35 3.93 5.81
C LEU A 153 8.31 2.90 4.69
N MET A 154 9.48 2.50 4.20
CA MET A 154 9.57 1.48 3.14
C MET A 154 8.92 0.17 3.61
N LEU A 155 9.21 -0.26 4.84
CA LEU A 155 8.61 -1.45 5.43
C LEU A 155 7.08 -1.31 5.57
N PHE A 156 6.58 -0.16 6.03
CA PHE A 156 5.16 0.08 6.17
C PHE A 156 4.42 0.04 4.84
N PHE A 157 4.91 0.77 3.82
CA PHE A 157 4.28 0.81 2.51
C PHE A 157 4.38 -0.53 1.77
N MET A 158 5.55 -1.18 1.81
CA MET A 158 5.74 -2.47 1.15
C MET A 158 4.86 -3.56 1.78
N SER A 159 4.82 -3.62 3.11
CA SER A 159 3.97 -4.59 3.83
C SER A 159 2.49 -4.31 3.55
N THR A 160 2.08 -3.05 3.53
CA THR A 160 0.70 -2.65 3.21
C THR A 160 0.33 -3.00 1.75
N ALA A 161 1.25 -2.86 0.80
CA ALA A 161 1.03 -3.28 -0.58
C ALA A 161 0.84 -4.80 -0.69
N ILE A 162 1.66 -5.59 0.03
CA ILE A 162 1.54 -7.05 0.07
C ILE A 162 0.23 -7.48 0.77
N GLU A 163 -0.13 -6.84 1.89
CA GLU A 163 -1.42 -7.06 2.58
C GLU A 163 -2.59 -6.82 1.62
N ASN A 164 -2.61 -5.68 0.93
CA ASN A 164 -3.66 -5.36 -0.04
C ASN A 164 -3.70 -6.34 -1.21
N TYR A 165 -2.54 -6.80 -1.69
CA TYR A 165 -2.47 -7.83 -2.72
C TYR A 165 -3.07 -9.17 -2.25
N LEU A 166 -2.78 -9.58 -1.01
CA LEU A 166 -3.32 -10.81 -0.43
C LEU A 166 -4.83 -10.74 -0.19
N LEU A 167 -5.33 -9.58 0.24
CA LEU A 167 -6.75 -9.34 0.48
C LEU A 167 -7.54 -9.11 -0.82
N SER A 168 -6.88 -8.71 -1.90
CA SER A 168 -7.51 -8.57 -3.21
C SER A 168 -7.85 -9.94 -3.80
N THR A 169 -9.15 -10.16 -4.01
CA THR A 169 -9.69 -11.41 -4.57
C THR A 169 -9.94 -11.31 -6.07
N GLY A 170 -10.10 -10.09 -6.60
CA GLY A 170 -10.52 -9.87 -7.99
C GLY A 170 -11.93 -10.40 -8.30
N ALA A 171 -12.71 -10.75 -7.28
CA ALA A 171 -14.05 -11.28 -7.40
C ALA A 171 -15.05 -10.17 -7.73
N PHE A 172 -16.10 -10.52 -8.46
CA PHE A 172 -17.25 -9.65 -8.70
C PHE A 172 -18.48 -10.56 -8.73
N GLU A 173 -19.11 -10.65 -7.57
CA GLU A 173 -20.14 -11.64 -7.28
C GLU A 173 -21.46 -10.91 -7.06
N ILE A 174 -22.52 -11.44 -7.65
CA ILE A 174 -23.87 -10.88 -7.54
C ILE A 174 -24.77 -11.94 -6.94
N PHE A 175 -25.39 -11.60 -5.81
CA PHE A 175 -26.34 -12.45 -5.11
C PHE A 175 -27.72 -11.79 -5.07
N MET A 176 -28.77 -12.59 -5.07
CA MET A 176 -30.14 -12.16 -4.80
C MET A 176 -30.73 -13.05 -3.72
N ASN A 177 -31.00 -12.49 -2.54
CA ASN A 177 -31.51 -13.23 -1.38
C ASN A 177 -30.68 -14.50 -1.11
N ASP A 178 -29.36 -14.35 -1.01
CA ASP A 178 -28.37 -15.43 -0.78
C ASP A 178 -28.22 -16.46 -1.91
N ILE A 179 -28.96 -16.30 -3.02
CA ILE A 179 -28.80 -17.14 -4.22
C ILE A 179 -27.77 -16.48 -5.16
N PRO A 180 -26.70 -17.19 -5.55
CA PRO A 180 -25.69 -16.65 -6.48
C PRO A 180 -26.29 -16.50 -7.88
N LEU A 181 -26.31 -15.27 -8.39
CA LEU A 181 -26.75 -14.95 -9.75
C LEU A 181 -25.58 -14.88 -10.73
N TRP A 182 -24.43 -14.39 -10.28
CA TRP A 182 -23.23 -14.29 -11.10
C TRP A 182 -21.97 -14.43 -10.28
N SER A 183 -21.01 -15.16 -10.84
CA SER A 183 -19.64 -15.21 -10.33
C SER A 183 -18.63 -14.86 -11.42
N LYS A 184 -17.83 -13.82 -11.18
CA LYS A 184 -16.71 -13.51 -12.08
C LYS A 184 -15.62 -14.57 -11.96
N LEU A 185 -15.42 -15.14 -10.78
CA LEU A 185 -14.41 -16.17 -10.58
C LEU A 185 -14.71 -17.43 -11.41
N ASP A 186 -16.00 -17.77 -11.55
CA ASP A 186 -16.42 -18.93 -12.36
C ASP A 186 -16.47 -18.61 -13.85
N VAL A 187 -17.08 -17.48 -14.24
CA VAL A 187 -17.32 -17.12 -15.65
C VAL A 187 -16.11 -16.44 -16.29
N GLY A 188 -15.16 -15.95 -15.50
CA GLY A 188 -13.96 -15.24 -15.95
C GLY A 188 -14.20 -13.79 -16.42
N ARG A 189 -15.46 -13.31 -16.39
CA ARG A 189 -15.83 -11.94 -16.78
C ARG A 189 -16.97 -11.38 -15.92
N ILE A 190 -17.09 -10.05 -15.95
CA ILE A 190 -18.26 -9.33 -15.41
C ILE A 190 -19.43 -9.52 -16.41
N PRO A 191 -20.69 -9.64 -15.95
CA PRO A 191 -21.82 -9.84 -16.86
C PRO A 191 -22.03 -8.60 -17.73
N GLN A 192 -22.76 -8.73 -18.83
CA GLN A 192 -23.31 -7.53 -19.48
C GLN A 192 -24.59 -7.09 -18.76
N ILE A 193 -24.91 -5.80 -18.80
CA ILE A 193 -26.12 -5.28 -18.11
C ILE A 193 -27.40 -5.95 -18.60
N THR A 194 -27.54 -6.19 -19.90
CA THR A 194 -28.69 -6.88 -20.49
C THR A 194 -28.82 -8.33 -20.03
N GLU A 195 -27.68 -9.04 -19.95
CA GLU A 195 -27.59 -10.42 -19.44
C GLU A 195 -28.01 -10.47 -17.96
N LEU A 196 -27.50 -9.55 -17.14
CA LEU A 196 -27.86 -9.47 -15.73
C LEU A 196 -29.36 -9.19 -15.53
N PHE A 197 -29.93 -8.28 -16.30
CA PHE A 197 -31.37 -7.98 -16.21
C PHE A 197 -32.23 -9.18 -16.61
N GLY A 198 -31.82 -9.95 -17.62
CA GLY A 198 -32.48 -11.20 -17.99
C GLY A 198 -32.50 -12.20 -16.84
N ILE A 199 -31.36 -12.39 -16.16
CA ILE A 199 -31.23 -13.31 -15.01
C ILE A 199 -32.10 -12.82 -13.83
N ILE A 200 -32.05 -11.53 -13.50
CA ILE A 200 -32.86 -10.94 -12.43
C ILE A 200 -34.35 -11.15 -12.71
N ASN A 201 -34.81 -10.85 -13.93
CA ASN A 201 -36.22 -10.99 -14.30
C ASN A 201 -36.69 -12.46 -14.22
N ALA A 202 -35.88 -13.39 -14.72
CA ALA A 202 -36.17 -14.82 -14.60
C ALA A 202 -36.30 -15.26 -13.14
N HIS A 203 -35.39 -14.80 -12.27
CA HIS A 203 -35.41 -15.12 -10.85
C HIS A 203 -36.63 -14.51 -10.11
N LEU A 204 -36.98 -13.26 -10.41
CA LEU A 204 -38.16 -12.61 -9.84
C LEU A 204 -39.45 -13.31 -10.25
N ASN A 205 -39.62 -13.62 -11.54
CA ASN A 205 -40.80 -14.32 -12.05
C ASN A 205 -40.98 -15.70 -11.41
N LEU A 206 -39.88 -16.44 -11.24
CA LEU A 206 -39.88 -17.73 -10.55
C LEU A 206 -40.29 -17.57 -9.09
N SER A 207 -39.79 -16.54 -8.41
CA SER A 207 -40.13 -16.25 -7.01
C SER A 207 -41.63 -15.93 -6.84
N TYR A 208 -42.22 -15.14 -7.74
CA TYR A 208 -43.66 -14.83 -7.73
C TYR A 208 -44.54 -16.05 -8.03
N THR A 209 -44.05 -17.01 -8.82
CA THR A 209 -44.83 -18.21 -9.16
C THR A 209 -44.88 -19.21 -8.00
N LEU A 210 -43.92 -19.15 -7.08
CA LEU A 210 -43.78 -20.06 -5.93
C LEU A 210 -44.41 -19.52 -4.63
N SER A 211 -44.95 -18.30 -4.64
CA SER A 211 -45.64 -17.64 -3.52
C SER A 211 -47.16 -17.70 -3.67
#